data_AF-A0A657AP84-F1
#
_entry.id   AF-A0A657AP84-F1
#
_cell.length_a   1.000
_cell.length_b   1.000
_cell.length_c   1.000
_cell.angle_alpha   90.00
_cell.angle_beta   90.00
_cell.angle_gamma   90.00
#
_symmetry.space_group_name_H-M   'P 1'
#
loop_
_entity.id
_entity.type
_entity.pdbx_description
1 polymer ?
#
loop_
_entity_poly.entity_id
_entity_poly.type
_entity_poly.pdbx_seq_one_letter_code
_entity_poly.pdbx_strand_id
1 'polypeptide(L)'
;MKFDQPLRAINNKLPNKKPSYYLKLLVVVVVSAILVSTLLIAAGVNERISGNVGGLIAFLIVPCFFGYMLAHLYNVERKASDSVNVYLPQLTSSESFNKISDGFSSFTRFLLVIYAYLLLVLIIALPVMGVLSALAS
;
A
#
# COMPACT_ATOMS: atom_id res chain seq x y z
N MET A 1 -11.68 -5.96 16.14
CA MET A 1 -12.86 -5.19 15.69
C MET A 1 -13.45 -5.88 14.46
N LYS A 2 -14.79 -5.99 14.34
CA LYS A 2 -15.45 -6.64 13.18
C LYS A 2 -15.17 -5.93 11.84
N PHE A 3 -14.81 -4.65 11.88
CA PHE A 3 -14.45 -3.83 10.70
C PHE A 3 -13.18 -4.27 9.94
N ASP A 4 -12.35 -5.12 10.55
CA ASP A 4 -11.12 -5.66 9.97
C ASP A 4 -11.38 -6.82 8.99
N GLN A 5 -12.55 -7.47 9.07
CA GLN A 5 -12.90 -8.65 8.28
C GLN A 5 -12.60 -8.53 6.75
N PRO A 6 -12.90 -7.41 6.05
CA PRO A 6 -12.52 -7.24 4.65
C PRO A 6 -10.99 -7.25 4.44
N LEU A 7 -10.21 -6.59 5.31
CA LEU A 7 -8.75 -6.58 5.20
C LEU A 7 -8.15 -7.96 5.45
N ARG A 8 -8.69 -8.73 6.41
CA ARG A 8 -8.29 -10.14 6.62
C ARG A 8 -8.57 -10.99 5.40
N ALA A 9 -9.74 -10.82 4.77
CA ALA A 9 -10.11 -11.55 3.57
C ALA A 9 -9.13 -11.27 2.42
N ILE A 10 -8.73 -10.00 2.25
CA ILE A 10 -7.72 -9.62 1.25
C ILE A 10 -6.35 -10.17 1.61
N ASN A 11 -5.90 -10.04 2.88
CA ASN A 11 -4.63 -10.59 3.34
C ASN A 11 -4.51 -12.10 3.12
N ASN A 12 -5.61 -12.84 3.32
CA ASN A 12 -5.63 -14.29 3.07
C ASN A 12 -5.49 -14.66 1.59
N LYS A 13 -5.82 -13.75 0.68
CA LYS A 13 -5.67 -13.92 -0.77
C LYS A 13 -4.34 -13.39 -1.30
N LEU A 14 -3.49 -12.81 -0.45
CA LEU A 14 -2.17 -12.35 -0.87
C LEU A 14 -1.30 -13.54 -1.31
N PRO A 15 -0.61 -13.45 -2.46
CA PRO A 15 0.23 -14.53 -2.97
C PRO A 15 1.42 -14.85 -2.05
N ASN A 16 1.88 -13.88 -1.27
CA ASN A 16 2.92 -14.07 -0.28
C ASN A 16 2.52 -13.33 0.99
N LYS A 17 2.74 -13.92 2.17
CA LYS A 17 2.44 -13.27 3.45
C LYS A 17 3.59 -12.45 4.02
N LYS A 18 4.80 -12.58 3.44
CA LYS A 18 6.01 -11.89 3.91
C LYS A 18 6.01 -10.43 3.45
N PRO A 19 6.10 -9.44 4.36
CA PRO A 19 6.16 -8.02 3.97
C PRO A 19 7.35 -7.70 3.06
N SER A 20 8.48 -8.37 3.28
CA SER A 20 9.70 -8.17 2.49
C SER A 20 9.53 -8.48 1.00
N TYR A 21 8.57 -9.35 0.63
CA TYR A 21 8.23 -9.59 -0.77
C TYR A 21 7.65 -8.34 -1.44
N TYR A 22 6.66 -7.71 -0.80
CA TYR A 22 6.03 -6.49 -1.31
C TYR A 22 6.94 -5.28 -1.25
N LEU A 23 7.80 -5.19 -0.23
CA LEU A 23 8.81 -4.14 -0.18
C LEU A 23 9.79 -4.24 -1.35
N LYS A 24 10.26 -5.46 -1.67
CA LYS A 24 11.12 -5.69 -2.85
C LYS A 24 10.40 -5.33 -4.14
N LEU A 25 9.14 -5.75 -4.30
CA LEU A 25 8.33 -5.37 -5.46
C LEU A 25 8.18 -3.85 -5.59
N LEU A 26 7.89 -3.15 -4.49
CA LEU A 26 7.77 -1.70 -4.45
C LEU A 26 9.06 -1.03 -4.93
N VAL A 27 10.22 -1.49 -4.43
CA VAL A 27 11.54 -0.99 -4.85
C VAL A 27 11.76 -1.25 -6.33
N VAL A 28 11.46 -2.45 -6.83
CA VAL A 28 11.60 -2.78 -8.26
C VAL A 28 10.72 -1.87 -9.13
N VAL A 29 9.46 -1.65 -8.74
CA VAL A 29 8.53 -0.76 -9.47
C VAL A 29 9.06 0.67 -9.48
N VAL A 30 9.53 1.19 -8.34
CA VAL A 30 10.05 2.56 -8.25
C VAL A 30 11.35 2.73 -9.05
N VAL A 31 12.29 1.78 -8.97
CA VAL A 31 13.52 1.85 -9.77
C VAL A 31 13.21 1.76 -11.26
N SER A 32 12.31 0.86 -11.65
CA SER A 32 11.86 0.73 -13.04
C SER A 32 11.17 2.01 -13.52
N ALA A 33 10.39 2.67 -12.66
CA ALA A 33 9.75 3.92 -12.96
C ALA A 33 10.73 5.05 -13.27
N ILE A 34 11.78 5.17 -12.44
CA ILE A 34 12.84 6.16 -12.64
C ILE A 34 13.53 5.91 -13.98
N LEU A 35 13.93 4.66 -14.25
CA LEU A 35 14.58 4.27 -15.50
C LEU A 35 13.72 4.59 -16.72
N VAL A 36 12.44 4.19 -16.71
CA VAL A 36 11.50 4.45 -17.80
C VAL A 36 11.31 5.95 -18.00
N SER A 37 11.16 6.72 -16.91
CA SER A 37 11.00 8.18 -16.98
C SER A 37 12.24 8.85 -17.60
N THR A 38 13.45 8.44 -17.19
CA THR A 38 14.70 8.96 -17.76
C THR A 38 14.83 8.63 -19.24
N LEU A 39 14.47 7.41 -19.65
CA LEU A 39 14.50 7.00 -21.06
C LEU A 39 13.49 7.78 -21.92
N LEU A 40 12.28 8.02 -21.40
CA LEU A 40 11.25 8.79 -22.11
C LEU A 40 11.69 10.25 -22.32
N ILE A 41 12.33 10.86 -21.32
CA ILE A 41 12.91 12.20 -21.43
C ILE A 41 14.03 12.21 -22.47
N ALA A 42 14.95 11.23 -22.40
CA ALA A 42 16.07 11.14 -23.33
C ALA A 42 15.63 10.90 -24.78
N ALA A 43 14.54 10.17 -24.99
CA ALA A 43 13.97 9.90 -26.31
C ALA A 43 13.08 11.03 -26.84
N GLY A 44 12.90 12.14 -26.10
CA GLY A 44 12.08 13.27 -26.53
C GLY A 44 10.60 12.91 -26.74
N VAL A 45 10.08 11.96 -25.96
CA VAL A 45 8.72 11.46 -26.12
C VAL A 45 7.70 12.52 -25.71
N ASN A 46 6.59 12.60 -26.45
CA ASN A 46 5.49 13.53 -26.19
C ASN A 46 5.04 13.49 -24.72
N GLU A 47 4.84 14.67 -24.12
CA GLU A 47 4.41 14.86 -22.73
C GLU A 47 3.14 14.08 -22.38
N ARG A 48 2.20 13.93 -23.32
CA ARG A 48 0.98 13.15 -23.09
C ARG A 48 1.27 11.66 -22.88
N ILE A 49 2.21 11.10 -23.64
CA ILE A 49 2.62 9.69 -23.51
C ILE A 49 3.41 9.52 -22.23
N SER A 50 4.31 10.45 -21.91
CA SER A 50 5.07 10.46 -20.66
C SER A 50 4.13 10.53 -19.44
N GLY A 51 3.11 11.39 -19.47
CA GLY A 51 2.09 11.50 -18.43
C GLY A 51 1.27 10.22 -18.25
N ASN A 52 0.87 9.57 -19.36
CA ASN A 52 0.16 8.28 -19.29
C ASN A 52 1.02 7.18 -18.65
N VAL A 53 2.29 7.09 -19.03
CA VAL A 53 3.23 6.11 -18.47
C VAL A 53 3.46 6.38 -16.98
N GLY A 54 3.63 7.65 -16.59
CA GLY A 54 3.74 8.06 -15.19
C GLY A 54 2.50 7.70 -14.37
N GLY A 55 1.30 7.91 -14.92
CA GLY A 55 0.04 7.50 -14.30
C GLY A 55 -0.07 5.98 -14.12
N LEU A 56 0.36 5.21 -15.11
CA LEU A 56 0.33 3.74 -15.08
C LEU A 56 1.31 3.19 -14.03
N ILE A 57 2.49 3.80 -13.91
CA ILE A 57 3.46 3.52 -12.86
C ILE A 57 2.88 3.82 -11.47
N ALA A 58 2.28 5.01 -11.28
CA ALA A 58 1.67 5.39 -10.00
C ALA A 58 0.57 4.41 -9.60
N PHE A 59 -0.20 3.93 -10.58
CA PHE A 59 -1.22 2.90 -10.37
C PHE A 59 -0.64 1.55 -9.91
N LEU A 60 0.60 1.20 -10.29
CA LEU A 60 1.28 -0.03 -9.85
C LEU A 60 1.88 0.08 -8.44
N ILE A 61 2.27 1.28 -8.01
CA ILE A 61 2.83 1.53 -6.67
C ILE A 61 1.77 1.28 -5.59
N VAL A 62 0.54 1.75 -5.85
CA VAL A 62 -0.61 1.66 -4.94
C VAL A 62 -0.89 0.22 -4.43
N PRO A 63 -1.10 -0.80 -5.27
CA PRO A 63 -1.36 -2.16 -4.81
C PRO A 63 -0.13 -2.80 -4.15
N CYS A 64 1.09 -2.44 -4.56
CA CYS A 64 2.31 -2.93 -3.91
C CYS A 64 2.43 -2.41 -2.47
N PHE A 65 2.19 -1.12 -2.28
CA PHE A 65 2.19 -0.49 -0.96
C PHE A 65 1.07 -1.05 -0.07
N PHE A 66 -0.13 -1.24 -0.63
CA PHE A 66 -1.26 -1.83 0.08
C PHE A 66 -0.98 -3.28 0.50
N GLY A 67 -0.40 -4.09 -0.39
CA GLY A 67 0.03 -5.45 -0.09
C GLY A 67 1.10 -5.51 1.00
N TYR A 68 2.07 -4.58 0.99
CA TYR A 68 3.06 -4.44 2.06
C TYR A 68 2.41 -4.15 3.42
N MET A 69 1.51 -3.17 3.47
CA MET A 69 0.83 -2.80 4.72
C MET A 69 -0.02 -3.93 5.28
N LEU A 70 -0.78 -4.63 4.43
CA LEU A 70 -1.54 -5.83 4.82
C LEU A 70 -0.60 -6.93 5.37
N ALA A 71 0.43 -7.28 4.60
CA ALA A 71 1.37 -8.31 5.03
C ALA A 71 2.03 -7.95 6.36
N HIS A 72 2.36 -6.69 6.57
CA HIS A 72 2.97 -6.21 7.80
C HIS A 72 2.01 -6.23 8.99
N LEU A 73 0.77 -5.78 8.81
CA LEU A 73 -0.21 -5.62 9.89
C LEU A 73 -0.81 -6.95 10.38
N TYR A 74 -0.84 -7.98 9.53
CA TYR A 74 -1.51 -9.25 9.82
C TYR A 74 -0.58 -10.46 9.97
N ASN A 75 0.61 -10.45 9.35
CA ASN A 75 1.47 -11.64 9.30
C ASN A 75 2.81 -11.45 10.02
N VAL A 76 3.13 -10.24 10.47
CA VAL A 76 4.27 -10.02 11.36
C VAL A 76 3.75 -10.11 12.78
N GLU A 77 4.27 -11.08 13.54
CA GLU A 77 4.11 -11.11 14.99
C GLU A 77 4.82 -9.88 15.57
N ARG A 78 4.09 -8.78 15.69
CA ARG A 78 4.59 -7.60 16.39
C ARG A 78 4.36 -7.82 17.88
N LYS A 79 5.42 -8.09 18.62
CA LYS A 79 5.57 -7.45 19.91
C LYS A 79 6.12 -6.05 19.64
N ALA A 80 5.49 -5.01 20.17
CA ALA A 80 6.02 -3.65 20.11
C ALA A 80 7.47 -3.57 20.64
N SER A 81 7.88 -4.59 21.41
CA SER A 81 9.25 -4.84 21.81
C SER A 81 10.21 -4.95 20.63
N ASP A 82 9.95 -5.66 19.53
CA ASP A 82 11.06 -6.18 18.72
C ASP A 82 11.81 -5.13 17.87
N SER A 83 11.15 -4.04 17.45
CA SER A 83 11.81 -2.96 16.71
C SER A 83 12.49 -1.91 17.61
N VAL A 84 12.07 -1.80 18.87
CA VAL A 84 12.60 -0.81 19.85
C VAL A 84 13.46 -1.50 20.91
N ASN A 85 13.35 -2.82 21.12
CA ASN A 85 14.16 -3.63 22.05
C ASN A 85 15.64 -3.52 21.72
N VAL A 86 15.95 -3.45 20.43
CA VAL A 86 17.32 -3.43 19.93
C VAL A 86 18.03 -2.14 20.38
N TYR A 87 17.30 -1.05 20.59
CA TYR A 87 17.87 0.27 20.86
C TYR A 87 17.49 0.84 22.24
N LEU A 88 16.33 0.50 22.80
CA LEU A 88 15.78 1.02 24.05
C LEU A 88 14.91 -0.05 24.80
N PRO A 89 15.54 -1.06 25.42
CA PRO A 89 14.84 -2.15 26.11
C PRO A 89 14.02 -1.70 27.34
N GLN A 90 14.36 -0.57 27.96
CA GLN A 90 13.64 -0.03 29.14
C GLN A 90 12.29 0.62 28.80
N LEU A 91 12.11 1.09 27.56
CA LEU A 91 10.84 1.66 27.08
C LEU A 91 9.83 0.57 26.71
N THR A 92 10.31 -0.58 26.23
CA THR A 92 9.49 -1.70 25.75
C THR A 92 9.00 -2.63 26.87
N SER A 93 9.60 -2.55 28.06
CA SER A 93 9.09 -3.20 29.29
C SER A 93 7.93 -2.43 29.96
N SER A 94 7.59 -1.23 29.48
CA SER A 94 6.49 -0.42 30.01
C SER A 94 5.15 -0.84 29.41
N GLU A 95 4.16 -1.18 30.25
CA GLU A 95 2.78 -1.43 29.82
C GLU A 95 2.18 -0.27 29.01
N SER A 96 2.56 0.96 29.35
CA SER A 96 2.08 2.17 28.66
C SER A 96 2.57 2.25 27.22
N PHE A 97 3.81 1.83 26.95
CA PHE A 97 4.37 1.82 25.60
C PHE A 97 3.68 0.77 24.72
N ASN A 98 3.40 -0.41 25.28
CA ASN A 98 2.64 -1.45 24.58
C ASN A 98 1.22 -0.99 24.26
N LYS A 99 0.52 -0.33 25.19
CA LYS A 99 -0.81 0.26 24.95
C LYS A 99 -0.79 1.31 23.84
N ILE A 100 0.22 2.19 23.79
CA ILE A 100 0.34 3.22 22.75
C ILE A 100 0.61 2.58 21.39
N SER A 101 1.53 1.62 21.32
CA SER A 101 1.83 0.89 20.08
C SER A 101 0.60 0.13 19.55
N ASP A 102 -0.16 -0.52 20.44
CA ASP A 102 -1.40 -1.20 20.07
C ASP A 102 -2.46 -0.21 19.55
N GLY A 103 -2.55 0.97 20.19
CA GLY A 103 -3.39 2.07 19.73
C GLY A 103 -3.02 2.55 18.31
N PHE A 104 -1.74 2.78 18.05
CA PHE A 104 -1.24 3.21 16.75
C PHE A 104 -1.48 2.14 15.67
N SER A 105 -1.29 0.86 16.00
CA SER A 105 -1.59 -0.26 15.11
C SER A 105 -3.08 -0.32 14.76
N SER A 106 -3.95 -0.16 15.77
CA SER A 106 -5.40 -0.14 15.58
C SER A 106 -5.85 1.05 14.70
N PHE A 107 -5.25 2.22 14.91
CA PHE A 107 -5.47 3.40 14.08
C PHE A 107 -5.00 3.19 12.63
N THR A 108 -3.82 2.59 12.45
CA THR A 108 -3.29 2.26 11.11
C THR A 108 -4.21 1.27 10.38
N ARG A 109 -4.72 0.25 11.09
CA ARG A 109 -5.72 -0.67 10.53
C ARG A 109 -6.99 0.05 10.10
N PHE A 110 -7.49 0.98 10.92
CA PHE A 110 -8.66 1.78 10.58
C PHE A 110 -8.45 2.64 9.32
N LEU A 111 -7.31 3.33 9.21
CA LEU A 111 -6.94 4.06 7.99
C LEU A 111 -6.86 3.14 6.76
N LEU A 112 -6.31 1.93 6.93
CA LEU A 112 -6.21 0.96 5.86
C LEU A 112 -7.58 0.47 5.38
N VAL A 113 -8.55 0.33 6.29
CA VAL A 113 -9.95 0.00 5.95
C VAL A 113 -10.54 1.12 5.09
N ILE A 114 -10.42 2.38 5.52
CA ILE A 114 -10.93 3.54 4.75
C ILE A 114 -10.28 3.55 3.36
N TYR A 115 -8.96 3.38 3.30
CA TYR A 115 -8.22 3.35 2.05
C TYR A 115 -8.71 2.24 1.11
N ALA A 116 -8.94 1.03 1.64
CA ALA A 116 -9.46 -0.09 0.85
C ALA A 116 -10.84 0.21 0.26
N TYR A 117 -11.73 0.85 1.03
CA TYR A 117 -13.04 1.25 0.52
C TYR A 117 -12.95 2.36 -0.53
N LEU A 118 -12.10 3.38 -0.32
CA LEU A 118 -11.86 4.42 -1.32
C LEU A 118 -11.32 3.84 -2.63
N LEU A 119 -10.38 2.90 -2.53
CA LEU A 119 -9.80 2.22 -3.69
C LEU A 119 -10.85 1.37 -4.42
N LEU A 120 -11.73 0.69 -3.70
CA LEU A 120 -12.86 -0.04 -4.29
C LEU A 120 -13.84 0.89 -5.00
N VAL A 121 -14.19 2.02 -4.39
CA VAL A 121 -15.03 3.05 -5.03
C VAL A 121 -14.37 3.57 -6.29
N LEU A 122 -13.05 3.86 -6.25
CA LEU A 122 -12.30 4.32 -7.42
C LEU A 122 -12.32 3.30 -8.57
N ILE A 123 -12.10 2.01 -8.26
CA ILE A 123 -12.12 0.93 -9.24
C ILE A 123 -13.51 0.78 -9.89
N ILE A 124 -14.59 1.01 -9.15
CA ILE A 124 -15.96 0.92 -9.68
C ILE A 124 -16.33 2.19 -10.45
N ALA A 125 -15.95 3.37 -9.95
CA ALA A 125 -16.29 4.65 -10.55
C ALA A 125 -15.60 4.89 -11.89
N LEU A 126 -14.35 4.45 -12.06
CA LEU A 126 -13.58 4.63 -13.30
C LEU A 126 -14.28 4.01 -14.54
N PRO A 127 -14.68 2.73 -14.54
CA PRO A 127 -15.47 2.13 -15.62
C PRO A 127 -16.81 2.83 -15.83
N VAL A 128 -17.52 3.18 -14.75
CA VAL A 128 -18.83 3.82 -14.83
C VAL A 128 -18.72 5.18 -15.52
N MET A 129 -17.73 6.00 -15.14
CA MET A 129 -17.46 7.27 -15.81
C MET A 129 -17.06 7.08 -17.27
N GLY A 130 -16.27 6.04 -17.58
CA GLY A 130 -15.91 5.70 -18.96
C GLY A 130 -17.13 5.34 -19.82
N VAL A 131 -18.04 4.51 -19.30
CA VAL A 131 -19.29 4.14 -19.97
C VAL A 131 -20.21 5.34 -20.15
N LEU A 132 -20.40 6.15 -19.10
CA LEU A 132 -21.22 7.37 -19.19
C LEU A 132 -20.65 8.37 -20.19
N SER A 133 -19.32 8.54 -20.23
CA SER A 133 -18.65 9.39 -21.21
C SER A 133 -18.82 8.88 -22.63
N ALA A 134 -18.80 7.56 -22.85
CA ALA A 134 -18.99 6.95 -24.17
C ALA A 134 -20.46 6.99 -24.64
N LEU A 135 -21.43 7.02 -23.71
CA LEU A 135 -22.85 7.21 -24.02
C LEU A 135 -23.21 8.68 -24.29
N ALA A 136 -22.41 9.62 -23.78
CA ALA A 136 -22.59 11.05 -23.96
C ALA A 136 -21.90 11.61 -25.22
N SER A 137 -21.12 10.79 -25.94
CA SER A 137 -20.44 11.10 -27.21
C SER A 137 -21.18 10.53 -28.40
#